data_AF-A0A378R1L0-F1
#
_entry.id   AF-A0A378R1L0-F1
#
_cell.length_a   1.000
_cell.length_b   1.000
_cell.length_c   1.000
_cell.angle_alpha   90.00
_cell.angle_beta   90.00
_cell.angle_gamma   90.00
#
_symmetry.space_group_name_H-M   'P 1'
#
loop_
_entity.id
_entity.type
_entity.pdbx_description
1 polymer ?
#
loop_
_entity_poly.entity_id
_entity_poly.type
_entity_poly.pdbx_seq_one_letter_code
_entity_poly.pdbx_strand_id
1 'polypeptide(L)'
;MKIRISLNGEWRQLKKDGKYGVINKTGKVLIPFEYDSYLFPIAKGIFMIEVNGKYGAISDDGRVLIPIQYDFISEFYHDVAKVELNGETFYIDKQGNRLP
;
A
#
# COMPACT_ATOMS: atom_id res chain seq x y z
N MET A 1 -1.94 6.25 20.14
CA MET A 1 -1.74 6.50 18.70
C MET A 1 -0.32 6.07 18.33
N LYS A 2 -0.14 5.04 17.49
CA LYS A 2 1.19 4.58 17.04
C LYS A 2 1.52 5.31 15.72
N ILE A 3 2.44 6.27 15.76
CA ILE A 3 2.87 7.09 14.63
C ILE A 3 4.11 6.45 14.01
N ARG A 4 4.15 6.29 12.68
CA ARG A 4 5.35 5.89 11.94
C ARG A 4 5.79 7.05 11.06
N ILE A 5 7.07 7.43 11.16
CA ILE A 5 7.65 8.58 10.46
C ILE A 5 8.56 8.05 9.36
N SER A 6 8.59 8.72 8.20
CA SER A 6 9.65 8.50 7.21
C SER A 6 11.02 8.81 7.80
N LEU A 7 12.08 8.18 7.28
CA LEU A 7 13.45 8.37 7.78
C LEU A 7 13.92 9.84 7.75
N ASN A 8 13.33 10.66 6.87
CA ASN A 8 13.63 12.09 6.72
C ASN A 8 12.57 13.01 7.35
N GLY A 9 11.53 12.49 8.00
CA GLY A 9 10.48 13.30 8.63
C GLY A 9 9.48 13.97 7.67
N GLU A 10 9.59 13.74 6.36
CA GLU A 10 8.72 14.38 5.35
C GLU A 10 7.27 13.91 5.41
N TRP A 11 7.03 12.65 5.80
CA TRP A 11 5.68 12.11 5.95
C TRP A 11 5.53 11.23 7.18
N ARG A 12 4.30 11.14 7.66
CA ARG A 12 3.91 10.36 8.83
C ARG A 12 2.63 9.60 8.54
N GLN A 13 2.63 8.33 8.90
CA GLN A 13 1.43 7.51 8.90
C GLN A 13 0.74 7.60 10.26
N LEU A 14 -0.57 7.83 10.22
CA LEU A 14 -1.41 8.00 11.40
C LEU A 14 -2.63 7.09 11.32
N LYS A 15 -3.29 6.89 12.46
CA LYS A 15 -4.61 6.26 12.55
C LYS A 15 -5.63 7.29 13.01
N LYS A 16 -6.72 7.45 12.25
CA LYS A 16 -7.86 8.31 12.57
C LYS A 16 -9.14 7.51 12.33
N ASP A 17 -10.05 7.52 13.29
CA ASP A 17 -11.37 6.87 13.18
C ASP A 17 -11.31 5.40 12.73
N GLY A 18 -10.32 4.66 13.23
CA GLY A 18 -10.15 3.24 12.87
C GLY A 18 -9.34 3.00 11.59
N LYS A 19 -9.10 4.02 10.76
CA LYS A 19 -8.43 3.93 9.47
C LYS A 19 -7.04 4.56 9.44
N TYR A 20 -6.20 4.09 8.55
CA TYR A 20 -4.83 4.55 8.33
C TYR A 20 -4.75 5.48 7.12
N GLY A 21 -3.91 6.51 7.25
CA GLY A 21 -3.60 7.46 6.19
C GLY A 21 -2.22 8.08 6.41
N VAL A 22 -1.76 8.86 5.43
CA VAL A 22 -0.45 9.53 5.47
C VAL A 22 -0.64 11.03 5.37
N ILE A 23 0.06 11.76 6.24
CA ILE A 23 0.16 13.21 6.21
C ILE A 23 1.60 13.63 5.97
N ASN A 24 1.81 14.81 5.40
CA ASN A 24 3.13 15.45 5.37
C ASN A 24 3.43 16.17 6.71
N LYS A 25 4.62 16.78 6.81
CA LYS A 25 5.03 17.58 7.98
C LYS A 25 4.14 18.79 8.31
N THR A 26 3.38 19.31 7.34
CA THR A 26 2.45 20.43 7.56
C THR A 26 1.06 19.97 7.98
N GLY A 27 0.83 18.66 8.11
CA GLY A 27 -0.48 18.08 8.41
C GLY A 27 -1.39 17.90 7.19
N LYS A 28 -0.92 18.20 5.97
CA LYS A 28 -1.66 17.95 4.74
C LYS A 28 -1.76 16.44 4.51
N VAL A 29 -2.97 15.95 4.25
CA VAL A 29 -3.22 14.55 3.85
C VAL A 29 -2.60 14.29 2.48
N LEU A 30 -1.67 13.34 2.41
CA LEU A 30 -1.09 12.80 1.18
C LEU A 30 -1.83 11.54 0.75
N ILE A 31 -2.18 10.69 1.72
CA ILE A 31 -2.95 9.46 1.51
C ILE A 31 -4.15 9.50 2.47
N PRO A 32 -5.39 9.40 1.96
CA PRO A 32 -6.61 9.44 2.77
C PRO A 32 -6.64 8.41 3.90
N PHE A 33 -7.40 8.70 4.96
CA PHE A 33 -7.65 7.80 6.08
C PHE A 33 -8.72 6.76 5.73
N GLU A 34 -8.40 5.83 4.83
CA GLU A 34 -9.37 4.87 4.27
C GLU A 34 -8.97 3.40 4.51
N TYR A 35 -7.72 3.15 4.91
CA TYR A 35 -7.13 1.83 4.93
C TYR A 35 -7.24 1.14 6.31
N ASP A 36 -7.48 -0.16 6.32
CA ASP A 36 -7.73 -0.93 7.54
C ASP A 36 -6.45 -1.27 8.31
N SER A 37 -5.32 -1.35 7.60
CA SER A 37 -4.01 -1.67 8.18
C SER A 37 -2.95 -0.62 7.83
N TYR A 38 -1.79 -0.77 8.48
CA TYR A 38 -0.66 0.11 8.21
C TYR A 38 -0.19 -0.09 6.77
N LEU A 39 0.09 1.02 6.07
CA LEU A 39 0.75 0.97 4.77
C LEU A 39 2.14 0.36 4.93
N PHE A 40 2.33 -0.81 4.32
CA PHE A 40 3.54 -1.62 4.45
C PHE A 40 4.39 -1.50 3.18
N PRO A 41 5.68 -1.13 3.27
CA PRO A 41 6.52 -1.01 2.08
C PRO A 41 6.74 -2.39 1.47
N ILE A 42 6.39 -2.56 0.20
CA ILE A 42 6.60 -3.80 -0.58
C ILE A 42 7.58 -3.62 -1.73
N ALA A 43 7.91 -2.36 -2.06
CA ALA A 43 9.03 -1.96 -2.92
C ALA A 43 9.43 -0.52 -2.61
N LYS A 44 10.52 -0.03 -3.22
CA LYS A 44 10.89 1.38 -3.16
C LYS A 44 9.75 2.25 -3.73
N GLY A 45 9.17 3.10 -2.89
CA GLY A 45 8.08 4.02 -3.27
C GLY A 45 6.72 3.34 -3.47
N ILE A 46 6.56 2.07 -3.09
CA ILE A 46 5.30 1.32 -3.23
C ILE A 46 4.92 0.72 -1.88
N PHE A 47 3.69 0.99 -1.45
CA PHE A 47 3.14 0.50 -0.20
C PHE A 47 1.91 -0.37 -0.46
N MET A 48 1.85 -1.52 0.20
CA MET A 48 0.65 -2.32 0.27
C MET A 48 -0.41 -1.61 1.12
N ILE A 49 -1.65 -1.66 0.64
CA ILE A 49 -2.85 -1.10 1.28
C ILE A 49 -3.90 -2.18 1.42
N GLU A 50 -4.73 -2.09 2.46
CA GLU A 50 -5.77 -3.06 2.76
C GLU A 50 -7.11 -2.37 3.00
N VAL A 51 -8.18 -2.89 2.40
CA VAL A 51 -9.58 -2.52 2.70
C VAL A 51 -10.43 -3.78 2.73
N ASN A 52 -11.17 -3.99 3.82
CA ASN A 52 -12.07 -5.13 4.02
C ASN A 52 -11.43 -6.50 3.72
N GLY A 53 -10.17 -6.68 4.12
CA GLY A 53 -9.42 -7.93 3.92
C GLY A 53 -8.93 -8.18 2.49
N LYS A 54 -9.05 -7.19 1.60
CA LYS A 54 -8.47 -7.22 0.26
C LYS A 54 -7.28 -6.28 0.17
N TYR A 55 -6.30 -6.65 -0.64
CA TYR A 55 -5.03 -5.95 -0.80
C TYR A 55 -4.90 -5.28 -2.17
N GLY A 56 -4.22 -4.14 -2.17
CA GLY A 56 -3.76 -3.39 -3.34
C GLY A 56 -2.42 -2.72 -3.03
N ALA A 57 -1.98 -1.81 -3.89
CA ALA A 57 -0.76 -1.03 -3.67
C ALA A 57 -0.90 0.42 -4.14
N ILE A 58 -0.23 1.31 -3.43
CA ILE A 58 -0.22 2.75 -3.67
C ILE A 58 1.22 3.27 -3.74
N SER A 59 1.48 4.27 -4.57
CA SER A 59 2.76 4.98 -4.57
C SER A 59 2.87 6.01 -3.45
N ASP A 60 4.10 6.47 -3.21
CA ASP A 60 4.42 7.52 -2.23
C ASP A 60 3.81 8.89 -2.54
N ASP A 61 3.39 9.13 -3.78
CA ASP A 61 2.60 10.30 -4.22
C ASP A 61 1.07 10.13 -4.02
N GLY A 62 0.62 8.96 -3.53
CA GLY A 62 -0.78 8.68 -3.27
C GLY A 62 -1.58 8.12 -4.45
N ARG A 63 -0.94 7.79 -5.59
CA ARG A 63 -1.62 7.11 -6.70
C ARG A 63 -1.75 5.61 -6.44
N VAL A 64 -2.96 5.07 -6.58
CA VAL A 64 -3.19 3.61 -6.54
C VAL A 64 -2.55 2.99 -7.78
N LEU A 65 -1.56 2.12 -7.57
CA LEU A 65 -0.87 1.37 -8.64
C LEU A 65 -1.55 0.04 -8.90
N ILE A 66 -1.97 -0.65 -7.83
CA ILE A 66 -2.57 -1.97 -7.88
C ILE A 66 -3.94 -1.87 -7.20
N PRO A 67 -5.05 -2.20 -7.90
CA PRO A 67 -6.38 -2.16 -7.31
C PRO A 67 -6.51 -3.03 -6.06
N ILE A 68 -7.37 -2.61 -5.14
CA ILE A 68 -7.66 -3.35 -3.90
C ILE A 68 -8.64 -4.49 -4.23
N GLN A 69 -8.11 -5.62 -4.65
CA GLN A 69 -8.92 -6.77 -5.08
C GLN A 69 -8.32 -8.12 -4.70
N TYR A 70 -7.02 -8.15 -4.39
CA TYR A 70 -6.29 -9.39 -4.16
C TYR A 70 -6.51 -9.93 -2.75
N ASP A 71 -6.55 -11.24 -2.62
CA ASP A 71 -6.56 -11.96 -1.35
C ASP A 71 -5.19 -11.92 -0.67
N PHE A 72 -4.12 -11.79 -1.47
CA PHE A 72 -2.75 -11.70 -1.02
C PHE A 72 -1.87 -10.97 -2.05
N ILE A 73 -0.88 -10.21 -1.58
CA ILE A 73 0.20 -9.63 -2.39
C ILE A 73 1.52 -9.83 -1.64
N SER A 74 2.54 -10.37 -2.30
CA SER A 74 3.91 -10.46 -1.75
C SER A 74 4.68 -9.15 -1.89
N GLU A 75 5.84 -9.06 -1.22
CA GLU A 75 6.84 -8.06 -1.59
C GLU A 75 7.30 -8.26 -3.05
N PHE A 76 7.79 -7.17 -3.65
CA PHE A 76 8.38 -7.22 -4.99
C PHE A 76 9.81 -7.76 -4.94
N TYR A 77 10.07 -8.82 -5.68
CA TYR A 77 11.41 -9.35 -5.93
C TYR A 77 11.70 -9.32 -7.42
N HIS A 78 12.80 -8.66 -7.82
CA HIS A 78 13.13 -8.41 -9.23
C HIS A 78 11.96 -7.83 -10.05
N ASP A 79 11.27 -6.84 -9.46
CA ASP A 79 10.12 -6.14 -10.05
C ASP A 79 8.86 -7.00 -10.27
N VAL A 80 8.82 -8.19 -9.65
CA VAL A 80 7.69 -9.12 -9.70
C VAL A 80 7.12 -9.34 -8.31
N ALA A 81 5.78 -9.33 -8.18
CA ALA A 81 5.08 -9.75 -6.98
C ALA A 81 4.17 -10.94 -7.28
N LYS A 82 4.06 -11.88 -6.34
CA LYS A 82 3.07 -12.96 -6.37
C LYS A 82 1.77 -12.43 -5.77
N VAL A 83 0.65 -12.72 -6.41
CA VAL A 83 -0.68 -12.36 -5.92
C VAL A 83 -1.61 -13.56 -5.90
N GLU A 84 -2.61 -13.50 -5.02
CA GLU A 84 -3.74 -14.42 -5.00
C GLU A 84 -5.03 -13.65 -5.29
N LEU A 85 -5.84 -14.16 -6.21
CA LEU A 85 -7.16 -13.63 -6.54
C LEU A 85 -8.13 -14.78 -6.74
N ASN A 86 -9.14 -14.88 -5.87
CA ASN A 86 -10.20 -15.90 -5.95
C ASN A 86 -9.65 -17.34 -6.01
N GLY A 87 -8.57 -17.61 -5.25
CA GLY A 87 -7.90 -18.91 -5.21
C GLY A 87 -6.93 -19.18 -6.37
N GLU A 88 -6.79 -18.28 -7.34
CA GLU A 88 -5.75 -18.37 -8.36
C GLU A 88 -4.51 -17.60 -7.90
N THR A 89 -3.33 -18.21 -8.06
CA THR A 89 -2.03 -17.55 -7.82
C THR A 89 -1.34 -17.23 -9.14
N PHE A 90 -0.91 -15.98 -9.31
CA PHE A 90 -0.12 -15.55 -10.47
C PHE A 90 0.84 -14.42 -10.10
N TYR A 91 1.62 -13.95 -11.07
CA TYR A 91 2.61 -12.88 -10.88
C TYR A 91 2.16 -11.60 -11.58
N ILE A 92 2.52 -10.47 -10.98
CA ILE A 92 2.30 -9.13 -11.54
C ILE A 92 3.57 -8.29 -11.51
N ASP A 93 3.63 -7.30 -12.40
CA ASP A 93 4.61 -6.22 -12.33
C ASP A 93 4.21 -5.11 -11.32
N LYS A 94 5.05 -4.08 -11.18
CA LYS A 94 4.80 -2.93 -10.29
C LYS A 94 3.61 -2.06 -10.68
N GLN A 95 3.07 -2.23 -11.87
CA GLN A 95 1.86 -1.55 -12.35
C GLN A 95 0.61 -2.43 -12.21
N GLY A 96 0.76 -3.65 -11.68
CA GLY A 96 -0.34 -4.60 -11.51
C GLY A 96 -0.67 -5.40 -12.75
N ASN A 97 0.15 -5.34 -13.80
CA ASN A 97 -0.08 -6.14 -15.01
C ASN A 97 0.31 -7.59 -14.73
N ARG A 98 -0.59 -8.52 -15.04
CA ARG A 98 -0.33 -9.97 -14.96
C ARG A 98 0.80 -10.35 -15.91
N LEU A 99 1.77 -11.10 -15.40
CA LEU A 99 2.89 -11.64 -16.14
C LEU A 99 2.53 -13.02 -16.73
N PRO A 100 3.15 -13.40 -17.87
CA PRO A 100 2.93 -14.69 -18.52
C PRO A 100 3.40 -15.89 -17.68
#